data_AF-A0A6P1NUS6-F1
#
_entry.id   AF-A0A6P1NUS6-F1
#
_cell.length_a   1.000
_cell.length_b   1.000
_cell.length_c   1.000
_cell.angle_alpha   90.00
_cell.angle_beta   90.00
_cell.angle_gamma   90.00
#
_symmetry.space_group_name_H-M   'P 1'
#
loop_
_entity.id
_entity.type
_entity.pdbx_description
1 polymer ?
#
loop_
_entity_poly.entity_id
_entity_poly.type
_entity_poly.pdbx_seq_one_letter_code
_entity_poly.pdbx_strand_id
1 'polypeptide(L)'
;MPAGREWTAVDRARWSELWESPQATQWDETVKGTVALLVSYESKLFAETGSAWVAQECRYAAEALGLTPKAMAALGWAIGS
;
A
#
# COMPACT_ATOMS: atom_id res chain seq x y z
N MET A 1 7.34 0.41 10.44
CA MET A 1 5.88 0.21 10.64
C MET A 1 5.45 0.98 11.89
N PRO A 2 4.27 1.62 11.90
CA PRO A 2 3.73 2.29 13.09
C PRO A 2 3.53 1.32 14.28
N ALA A 3 3.70 1.83 15.49
CA ALA A 3 3.37 1.09 16.71
C ALA A 3 1.84 0.98 16.91
N GLY A 4 1.39 0.14 17.85
CA GLY A 4 -0.03 0.04 18.24
C GLY A 4 -0.78 -1.22 17.75
N ARG A 5 -0.12 -2.10 17.00
CA ARG A 5 -0.59 -3.48 16.74
C ARG A 5 0.57 -4.43 16.58
N GLU A 6 0.30 -5.72 16.70
CA GLU A 6 1.23 -6.74 16.24
C GLU A 6 1.27 -6.77 14.71
N TRP A 7 2.48 -6.93 14.18
CA TRP A 7 2.72 -7.12 12.76
C TRP A 7 3.21 -8.55 12.56
N THR A 8 2.62 -9.27 11.62
CA THR A 8 3.05 -10.63 11.29
C THR A 8 4.34 -10.60 10.47
N ALA A 9 4.97 -11.76 10.27
CA ALA A 9 6.11 -11.87 9.36
C ALA A 9 5.73 -11.50 7.91
N VAL A 10 4.51 -11.87 7.49
CA VAL A 10 3.97 -11.55 6.15
C VAL A 10 3.76 -10.04 6.02
N ASP A 11 3.17 -9.38 7.03
CA ASP A 11 2.98 -7.92 7.01
C ASP A 11 4.33 -7.19 6.87
N ARG A 12 5.36 -7.65 7.59
CA ARG A 12 6.71 -7.07 7.53
C ARG A 12 7.37 -7.26 6.16
N ALA A 13 7.22 -8.45 5.56
CA ALA A 13 7.76 -8.73 4.23
C ALA A 13 7.10 -7.83 3.19
N ARG A 14 5.76 -7.73 3.21
CA ARG A 14 5.01 -6.88 2.30
C ARG A 14 5.35 -5.39 2.48
N TRP A 15 5.51 -4.94 3.72
CA TRP A 15 6.02 -3.61 4.01
C TRP A 15 7.39 -3.36 3.36
N SER A 16 8.35 -4.27 3.52
CA SER A 16 9.68 -4.13 2.90
C SER A 16 9.58 -4.04 1.38
N GLU A 17 8.82 -4.94 0.77
CA GLU A 17 8.60 -4.97 -0.68
C GLU A 17 8.05 -3.63 -1.21
N LEU A 18 7.09 -3.02 -0.51
CA LEU A 18 6.53 -1.73 -0.89
C LEU A 18 7.59 -0.62 -0.84
N TRP A 19 8.40 -0.57 0.22
CA TRP A 19 9.47 0.44 0.37
C TRP A 19 10.69 0.21 -0.53
N GLU A 20 10.87 -1.01 -1.03
CA GLU A 20 11.90 -1.37 -2.01
C GLU A 20 11.43 -1.19 -3.46
N SER A 21 10.14 -0.90 -3.67
CA SER A 21 9.59 -0.68 -5.00
C SER A 21 10.13 0.60 -5.66
N PRO A 22 10.19 0.68 -7.00
CA PRO A 22 10.57 1.93 -7.68
C PRO A 22 9.69 3.13 -7.29
N GLN A 23 8.41 2.90 -6.99
CA GLN A 23 7.47 3.94 -6.59
C GLN A 23 7.86 4.58 -5.25
N ALA A 24 8.50 3.84 -4.34
CA ALA A 24 8.93 4.34 -3.04
C ALA A 24 9.97 5.47 -3.15
N THR A 25 10.65 5.61 -4.29
CA THR A 25 11.54 6.75 -4.54
C THR A 25 10.83 8.10 -4.55
N GLN A 26 9.50 8.12 -4.73
CA GLN A 26 8.68 9.32 -4.70
C GLN A 26 7.99 9.55 -3.35
N TRP A 27 8.16 8.62 -2.42
CA TRP A 27 7.54 8.69 -1.11
C TRP A 27 8.46 9.41 -0.13
N ASP A 28 7.86 10.19 0.76
CA ASP A 28 8.51 10.69 1.96
C ASP A 28 7.94 10.00 3.21
N GLU A 29 8.42 10.36 4.41
CA GLU A 29 7.94 9.75 5.65
C GLU A 29 6.44 9.98 5.93
N THR A 30 5.77 10.92 5.25
CA THR A 30 4.35 11.21 5.47
C THR A 30 3.44 10.07 5.01
N VAL A 31 3.85 9.28 4.01
CA VAL A 31 3.03 8.16 3.49
C VAL A 31 3.07 6.90 4.34
N LYS A 32 3.93 6.87 5.37
CA LYS A 32 4.14 5.72 6.26
C LYS A 32 2.86 5.19 6.88
N GLY A 33 1.93 6.08 7.23
CA GLY A 33 0.60 5.71 7.72
C GLY A 33 -0.22 4.99 6.65
N THR A 34 -0.24 5.52 5.43
CA THR A 34 -0.97 4.96 4.28
C THR A 34 -0.42 3.60 3.87
N VAL A 35 0.91 3.42 3.84
CA VAL A 35 1.53 2.11 3.61
C VAL A 35 1.10 1.10 4.67
N ALA A 36 1.03 1.52 5.94
CA ALA A 36 0.61 0.64 7.04
C ALA A 36 -0.86 0.20 6.90
N LEU A 37 -1.73 1.12 6.47
CA LEU A 37 -3.13 0.84 6.19
C LEU A 37 -3.27 -0.13 5.02
N LEU A 38 -2.54 0.10 3.92
CA LEU A 38 -2.56 -0.81 2.77
C LEU A 38 -2.19 -2.24 3.17
N VAL A 39 -1.05 -2.44 3.85
CA VAL A 39 -0.62 -3.77 4.35
C VAL A 39 -1.70 -4.38 5.24
N SER A 40 -2.31 -3.57 6.12
CA SER A 40 -3.37 -4.04 7.02
C SER A 40 -4.62 -4.50 6.27
N TYR A 41 -5.01 -3.79 5.21
CA TYR A 41 -6.17 -4.11 4.40
C TYR A 41 -5.91 -5.35 3.53
N GLU A 42 -4.75 -5.41 2.86
CA GLU A 42 -4.31 -6.58 2.09
C GLU A 42 -4.36 -7.85 2.96
N SER A 43 -3.78 -7.82 4.17
CA SER A 43 -3.80 -8.98 5.08
C SER A 43 -5.22 -9.41 5.49
N LYS A 44 -6.15 -8.47 5.69
CA LYS A 44 -7.56 -8.82 5.96
C LYS A 44 -8.25 -9.45 4.77
N LEU A 45 -8.00 -8.92 3.56
CA LEU A 45 -8.60 -9.42 2.33
C LEU A 45 -8.09 -10.82 1.99
N PHE A 46 -6.79 -11.05 2.09
CA PHE A 46 -6.20 -12.38 1.85
C PHE A 46 -6.58 -13.41 2.91
N ALA A 47 -6.88 -12.98 4.13
CA ALA A 47 -7.43 -13.85 5.17
C ALA A 47 -8.95 -14.06 5.05
N GLU A 48 -9.60 -13.56 4.00
CA GLU A 48 -11.06 -13.63 3.80
C GLU A 48 -11.90 -13.03 4.95
N THR A 49 -11.29 -12.13 5.73
CA THR A 49 -11.95 -11.42 6.85
C THR A 49 -12.26 -9.96 6.53
N GLY A 50 -11.83 -9.49 5.34
CA GLY A 50 -12.10 -8.15 4.85
C GLY A 50 -13.51 -8.00 4.26
N SER A 51 -14.21 -6.92 4.62
CA SER A 51 -15.48 -6.57 4.00
C SER A 51 -15.30 -5.88 2.64
N ALA A 52 -16.40 -5.70 1.90
CA ALA A 52 -16.39 -4.90 0.67
C ALA A 52 -15.87 -3.46 0.89
N TRP A 53 -16.12 -2.89 2.07
CA TRP A 53 -15.59 -1.59 2.47
C TRP A 53 -14.06 -1.64 2.64
N VAL A 54 -13.51 -2.69 3.27
CA VAL A 54 -12.05 -2.88 3.37
C VAL A 54 -11.43 -2.99 1.98
N ALA A 55 -12.08 -3.67 1.05
CA ALA A 55 -11.60 -3.76 -0.34
C ALA A 55 -11.59 -2.38 -1.03
N GLN A 56 -12.57 -1.53 -0.74
CA GLN A 56 -12.61 -0.16 -1.26
C GLN A 56 -11.50 0.71 -0.69
N GLU A 57 -11.31 0.72 0.64
CA GLU A 57 -10.23 1.46 1.30
C GLU A 57 -8.84 0.98 0.86
N CYS A 58 -8.68 -0.33 0.61
CA CYS A 58 -7.46 -0.91 0.05
C CYS A 58 -7.13 -0.30 -1.32
N ARG A 59 -8.13 -0.16 -2.21
CA ARG A 59 -7.94 0.46 -3.52
C ARG A 59 -7.57 1.93 -3.39
N TYR A 60 -8.23 2.68 -2.50
CA TYR A 60 -7.89 4.09 -2.28
C TYR A 60 -6.49 4.29 -1.71
N ALA A 61 -6.06 3.44 -0.77
CA ALA A 61 -4.70 3.46 -0.26
C ALA A 61 -3.67 3.18 -1.36
N ALA A 62 -3.94 2.18 -2.22
CA ALA A 62 -3.06 1.87 -3.36
C ALA A 62 -3.01 3.00 -4.40
N GLU A 63 -4.14 3.66 -4.69
CA GLU A 63 -4.18 4.84 -5.55
C GLU A 63 -3.40 6.02 -4.94
N ALA A 64 -3.58 6.31 -3.65
CA ALA A 64 -2.87 7.40 -2.96
C ALA A 64 -1.35 7.19 -2.94
N LEU A 65 -0.89 5.93 -2.91
CA LEU A 65 0.52 5.58 -2.94
C LEU A 65 1.10 5.55 -4.36
N GLY A 66 0.29 5.76 -5.40
CA GLY A 66 0.78 5.67 -6.77
C GLY A 66 1.09 4.25 -7.23
N LEU A 67 0.45 3.24 -6.64
CA LEU A 67 0.75 1.82 -6.92
C LEU A 67 -0.08 1.22 -8.07
N THR A 68 -1.03 1.99 -8.62
CA THR A 68 -1.83 1.57 -9.78
C THR A 68 -1.41 2.32 -11.03
N PRO A 69 -1.52 1.73 -12.24
CA PRO A 69 -1.19 2.43 -13.48
C PRO A 69 -1.90 3.79 -13.62
N LYS A 70 -3.18 3.85 -13.22
CA LYS A 70 -3.96 5.09 -13.21
C LYS A 70 -3.33 6.15 -12.29
N ALA A 71 -2.91 5.76 -11.09
CA ALA A 71 -2.30 6.68 -10.14
C ALA A 71 -0.89 7.11 -10.57
N MET A 72 -0.09 6.17 -11.11
CA MET A 72 1.22 6.50 -11.69
C MET A 72 1.11 7.50 -12.84
N ALA A 73 0.14 7.32 -13.75
CA ALA A 73 -0.14 8.27 -14.82
C ALA A 73 -0.55 9.65 -14.27
N ALA A 74 -1.38 9.69 -13.22
CA ALA A 74 -1.78 10.94 -12.57
C ALA A 74 -0.59 11.67 -11.88
N LEU A 75 0.43 10.93 -11.45
CA LEU A 75 1.67 11.46 -10.90
C LEU A 75 2.70 11.87 -11.99
N GLY A 76 2.33 11.79 -13.28
CA GLY A 76 3.17 12.22 -14.40
C GLY A 76 4.24 11.20 -14.82
N TRP A 77 4.10 9.94 -14.41
CA TRP A 77 5.03 8.88 -14.81
C TRP A 77 4.75 8.45 -16.26
N ALA A 78 5.80 8.41 -17.09
CA ALA A 78 5.72 7.77 -18.40
C ALA A 78 5.64 6.25 -18.19
N ILE A 79 4.44 5.69 -18.32
CA ILE A 79 4.25 4.23 -18.33
C ILE A 79 4.77 3.74 -19.67
N GLY A 80 5.87 2.98 -19.65
CA GLY A 80 6.45 2.40 -20.86
C GLY A 80 5.40 1.60 -21.62
N SER A 81 5.20 1.98 -22.88
CA SER A 81 4.36 1.28 -23.87
C SER A 81 4.96 -0.04 -24.29
#